data_AF-D8SZ90-F1
#
_entry.id   AF-D8SZ90-F1
#
_cell.length_a   1.000
_cell.length_b   1.000
_cell.length_c   1.000
_cell.angle_alpha   90.00
_cell.angle_beta   90.00
_cell.angle_gamma   90.00
#
_symmetry.space_group_name_H-M   'P 1'
#
loop_
_entity.id
_entity.type
_entity.pdbx_description
1 polymer ?
#
loop_
_entity_poly.entity_id
_entity_poly.type
_entity_poly.pdbx_seq_one_letter_code
_entity_poly.pdbx_strand_id
1 'polypeptide(L)'
;MATGGGQVTVVALDKALPATRLLEKRRLMFQVQEALERKKVEFASKEDELTRREEALRIKDRELQDSLIGFSKFLQENNIKRIRAEKKAADEIRLQAEKEAEIRQIETKIEQLQNEKIATKNALGRMMAYQKYLETVVEVAEEYHEVNDLLLRYSTLLSTNEDLRTHVEQCTDTIEALRAELQTYYKSAISEILNLENDVTLAKQAYERKKHETAEMEKKMDSILQISAAKTLVRGQACMAAENLFGRVCHNSRINHVPQSSPLRQLDVVGDYVSDTNAIIKAVKAGALKKDEVF
;
A
#
# COMPACT_ATOMS: atom_id res chain seq x y z
N MET A 1 106.46 3.14 79.11
CA MET A 1 107.07 1.88 79.58
C MET A 1 108.43 1.77 78.89
N ALA A 2 109.50 2.35 79.41
CA ALA A 2 110.20 2.10 80.67
C ALA A 2 111.10 0.85 80.63
N THR A 3 112.39 1.10 80.90
CA THR A 3 113.49 0.18 81.27
C THR A 3 114.08 -0.66 80.13
N GLY A 4 115.39 -0.79 79.92
CA GLY A 4 116.61 -0.27 80.55
C GLY A 4 117.73 -0.48 79.51
N GLY A 5 118.75 0.37 79.40
CA GLY A 5 119.76 0.63 80.41
C GLY A 5 121.08 0.03 79.93
N GLY A 6 122.09 0.86 79.67
CA GLY A 6 123.40 0.38 79.24
C GLY A 6 124.31 1.44 78.65
N GLN A 7 124.49 2.56 79.37
CA GLN A 7 125.66 3.43 79.19
C GLN A 7 126.92 2.57 79.35
N VAL A 8 127.71 2.41 78.29
CA VAL A 8 129.11 2.00 78.41
C VAL A 8 129.95 3.26 78.36
N THR A 9 130.48 3.56 79.54
CA THR A 9 131.42 4.60 79.93
C THR A 9 132.55 4.83 78.92
N VAL A 10 132.61 6.06 78.43
CA VAL A 10 133.78 6.69 77.79
C VAL A 10 134.69 7.18 78.90
N VAL A 11 135.57 6.33 79.44
CA VAL A 11 136.67 6.75 80.33
C VAL A 11 137.92 5.93 80.03
N ALA A 12 139.05 6.64 79.89
CA ALA A 12 140.42 6.19 79.67
C ALA A 12 140.82 5.89 78.21
N LEU A 13 140.93 6.95 77.41
CA LEU A 13 141.34 6.95 75.99
C LEU A 13 142.65 7.72 75.75
N ASP A 14 143.61 7.64 76.68
CA ASP A 14 144.83 8.46 76.62
C ASP A 14 146.17 7.71 76.76
N LYS A 15 146.15 6.37 76.65
CA LYS A 15 147.39 5.57 76.53
C LYS A 15 147.18 4.37 75.61
N ALA A 16 147.09 4.58 74.29
CA ALA A 16 147.17 3.48 73.32
C ALA A 16 147.73 3.94 71.95
N LEU A 17 148.55 3.08 71.33
CA LEU A 17 149.39 3.34 70.14
C LEU A 17 148.57 3.57 68.83
N PRO A 18 149.12 4.21 67.78
CA PRO A 18 148.44 4.44 66.48
C PRO A 18 147.75 3.22 65.84
N ALA A 19 148.23 2.02 66.15
CA ALA A 19 147.60 0.76 65.77
C ALA A 19 146.20 0.57 66.37
N THR A 20 145.92 1.05 67.60
CA THR A 20 144.62 0.89 68.28
C THR A 20 143.55 1.84 67.75
N ARG A 21 143.90 3.04 67.28
CA ARG A 21 142.94 3.97 66.61
C ARG A 21 142.47 3.47 65.25
N LEU A 22 143.38 2.88 64.46
CA LEU A 22 143.01 2.25 63.19
C LEU A 22 142.07 1.06 63.46
N LEU A 23 142.35 0.27 64.50
CA LEU A 23 141.49 -0.83 64.96
C LEU A 23 140.12 -0.33 65.43
N GLU A 24 140.04 0.80 66.13
CA GLU A 24 138.75 1.39 66.55
C GLU A 24 137.94 1.99 65.40
N LYS A 25 138.56 2.69 64.43
CA LYS A 25 137.81 3.15 63.24
C LYS A 25 137.35 1.97 62.38
N ARG A 26 138.12 0.89 62.29
CA ARG A 26 137.73 -0.36 61.63
C ARG A 26 136.59 -1.05 62.39
N ARG A 27 136.61 -1.01 63.73
CA ARG A 27 135.51 -1.47 64.60
C ARG A 27 134.24 -0.63 64.43
N LEU A 28 134.34 0.70 64.35
CA LEU A 28 133.18 1.59 64.12
C LEU A 28 132.61 1.42 62.70
N MET A 29 133.45 1.31 61.68
CA MET A 29 133.02 1.00 60.31
C MET A 29 132.36 -0.38 60.25
N PHE A 30 132.87 -1.37 61.00
CA PHE A 30 132.26 -2.68 61.14
C PHE A 30 130.91 -2.61 61.86
N GLN A 31 130.78 -1.81 62.92
CA GLN A 31 129.51 -1.60 63.63
C GLN A 31 128.45 -0.89 62.77
N VAL A 32 128.85 0.11 61.97
CA VAL A 32 127.94 0.80 61.04
C VAL A 32 127.58 -0.13 59.88
N GLN A 33 128.52 -0.92 59.37
CA GLN A 33 128.24 -1.94 58.35
C GLN A 33 127.31 -3.02 58.90
N GLU A 34 127.51 -3.47 60.13
CA GLU A 34 126.65 -4.44 60.81
C GLU A 34 125.27 -3.84 61.14
N ALA A 35 125.17 -2.55 61.47
CA ALA A 35 123.89 -1.87 61.66
C ALA A 35 123.14 -1.63 60.33
N LEU A 36 123.88 -1.33 59.25
CA LEU A 36 123.34 -1.21 57.90
C LEU A 36 122.86 -2.57 57.39
N GLU A 37 123.63 -3.64 57.58
CA GLU A 37 123.22 -5.01 57.26
C GLU A 37 122.01 -5.44 58.10
N ARG A 38 121.98 -5.12 59.41
CA ARG A 38 120.79 -5.33 60.25
C ARG A 38 119.56 -4.59 59.71
N LYS A 39 119.71 -3.33 59.28
CA LYS A 39 118.60 -2.56 58.69
C LYS A 39 118.17 -3.08 57.33
N LYS A 40 119.10 -3.52 56.48
CA LYS A 40 118.77 -4.19 55.21
C LYS A 40 117.98 -5.46 55.46
N VAL A 41 118.36 -6.27 56.44
CA VAL A 41 117.62 -7.48 56.84
C VAL A 41 116.23 -7.13 57.38
N GLU A 42 116.10 -6.09 58.23
CA GLU A 42 114.79 -5.62 58.72
C GLU A 42 113.88 -5.09 57.58
N PHE A 43 114.44 -4.35 56.62
CA PHE A 43 113.69 -3.85 55.47
C PHE A 43 113.28 -4.99 54.54
N ALA A 44 114.18 -5.93 54.24
CA ALA A 44 113.87 -7.12 53.46
C ALA A 44 112.78 -7.97 54.14
N SER A 45 112.83 -8.13 55.46
CA SER A 45 111.79 -8.85 56.21
C SER A 45 110.43 -8.15 56.15
N LYS A 46 110.39 -6.81 56.22
CA LYS A 46 109.13 -6.04 56.10
C LYS A 46 108.60 -6.01 54.68
N GLU A 47 109.49 -5.94 53.69
CA GLU A 47 109.16 -6.06 52.28
C GLU A 47 108.51 -7.42 52.03
N ASP A 48 109.12 -8.51 52.50
CA ASP A 48 108.55 -9.86 52.43
C ASP A 48 107.16 -9.96 53.10
N GLU A 49 106.97 -9.36 54.28
CA GLU A 49 105.66 -9.33 54.96
C GLU A 49 104.60 -8.55 54.17
N LEU A 50 104.97 -7.39 53.60
CA LEU A 50 104.08 -6.58 52.78
C LEU A 50 103.74 -7.30 51.48
N THR A 51 104.71 -7.92 50.81
CA THR A 51 104.48 -8.73 49.60
C THR A 51 103.56 -9.91 49.90
N ARG A 52 103.76 -10.63 51.01
CA ARG A 52 102.84 -11.70 51.45
C ARG A 52 101.43 -11.19 51.72
N ARG A 53 101.29 -10.01 52.33
CA ARG A 53 99.99 -9.40 52.63
C ARG A 53 99.28 -8.91 51.38
N GLU A 54 100.03 -8.33 50.43
CA GLU A 54 99.53 -7.94 49.12
C GLU A 54 99.04 -9.17 48.33
N GLU A 55 99.84 -10.25 48.32
CA GLU A 55 99.46 -11.53 47.71
C GLU A 55 98.17 -12.09 48.33
N ALA A 56 98.06 -12.08 49.67
CA ALA A 56 96.88 -12.54 50.38
C ALA A 56 95.63 -11.69 50.10
N LEU A 57 95.78 -10.37 50.00
CA LEU A 57 94.68 -9.47 49.62
C LEU A 57 94.25 -9.71 48.17
N ARG A 58 95.21 -9.94 47.28
CA ARG A 58 94.94 -10.24 45.86
C ARG A 58 94.18 -11.56 45.69
N ILE A 59 94.51 -12.57 46.50
CA ILE A 59 93.75 -13.84 46.55
C ILE A 59 92.32 -13.59 47.01
N LYS A 60 92.12 -12.85 48.12
CA LYS A 60 90.77 -12.54 48.62
C LYS A 60 89.93 -11.70 47.66
N ASP A 61 90.54 -10.73 46.98
CA ASP A 61 89.84 -9.94 45.95
C ASP A 61 89.39 -10.84 44.79
N ARG A 62 90.24 -11.79 44.38
CA ARG A 62 89.89 -12.76 43.35
C ARG A 62 88.77 -13.71 43.79
N GLU A 63 88.79 -14.19 45.02
CA GLU A 63 87.70 -15.00 45.59
C GLU A 63 86.36 -14.24 45.64
N LEU A 64 86.40 -12.94 45.97
CA LEU A 64 85.21 -12.08 45.96
C LEU A 64 84.70 -11.85 44.54
N GLN A 65 85.59 -11.61 43.57
CA GLN A 65 85.23 -11.49 42.16
C GLN A 65 84.58 -12.79 41.63
N ASP A 66 85.18 -13.95 41.92
CA ASP A 66 84.65 -15.26 41.53
C ASP A 66 83.28 -15.52 42.18
N SER A 67 83.12 -15.15 43.47
CA SER A 67 81.85 -15.25 44.18
C SER A 67 80.78 -14.34 43.56
N LEU A 68 81.13 -13.11 43.20
CA LEU A 68 80.22 -12.15 42.57
C LEU A 68 79.74 -12.66 41.20
N ILE A 69 80.64 -13.24 40.40
CA ILE A 69 80.30 -13.89 39.13
C ILE A 69 79.35 -15.05 39.38
N GLY A 70 79.63 -15.88 40.39
CA GLY A 70 78.77 -16.99 40.82
C GLY A 70 77.36 -16.54 41.21
N PHE A 71 77.24 -15.49 42.04
CA PHE A 71 75.96 -14.91 42.44
C PHE A 71 75.20 -14.30 41.25
N SER A 72 75.90 -13.57 40.37
CA SER A 72 75.29 -13.00 39.16
C SER A 72 74.71 -14.11 38.28
N LYS A 73 75.46 -15.18 38.05
CA LYS A 73 74.98 -16.35 37.29
C LYS A 73 73.79 -17.03 37.96
N PHE A 74 73.85 -17.24 39.28
CA PHE A 74 72.74 -17.81 40.04
C PHE A 74 71.46 -16.96 39.95
N LEU A 75 71.57 -15.63 40.08
CA LEU A 75 70.45 -14.71 39.94
C LEU A 75 69.86 -14.74 38.52
N GLN A 76 70.72 -14.78 37.50
CA GLN A 76 70.27 -14.92 36.10
C GLN A 76 69.52 -16.24 35.88
N GLU A 77 70.08 -17.37 36.32
CA GLU A 77 69.43 -18.69 36.19
C GLU A 77 68.12 -18.77 36.96
N ASN A 78 68.08 -18.22 38.18
CA ASN A 78 66.86 -18.18 38.98
C ASN A 78 65.79 -17.29 38.33
N ASN A 79 66.18 -16.12 37.81
CA ASN A 79 65.28 -15.24 37.09
C ASN A 79 64.72 -15.92 35.83
N ILE A 80 65.54 -16.68 35.08
CA ILE A 80 65.07 -17.48 33.93
C ILE A 80 64.06 -18.54 34.38
N LYS A 81 64.32 -19.23 35.51
CA LYS A 81 63.39 -20.23 36.07
C LYS A 81 62.07 -19.58 36.50
N ARG A 82 62.13 -18.41 37.15
CA ARG A 82 60.96 -17.63 37.56
C ARG A 82 60.13 -17.21 36.35
N ILE A 83 60.75 -16.57 35.35
CA ILE A 83 60.06 -16.14 34.12
C ILE A 83 59.41 -17.33 33.40
N ARG A 84 60.11 -18.49 33.34
CA ARG A 84 59.55 -19.71 32.73
C ARG A 84 58.33 -20.22 33.51
N ALA A 85 58.40 -20.22 34.84
CA ALA A 85 57.29 -20.65 35.69
C ALA A 85 56.09 -19.69 35.58
N GLU A 86 56.34 -18.39 35.61
CA GLU A 86 55.33 -17.34 35.42
C GLU A 86 54.64 -17.47 34.06
N LYS A 87 55.43 -17.66 32.97
CA LYS A 87 54.88 -17.88 31.64
C LYS A 87 54.02 -19.15 31.58
N LYS A 88 54.50 -20.26 32.16
CA LYS A 88 53.75 -21.52 32.18
C LYS A 88 52.43 -21.38 32.96
N ALA A 89 52.45 -20.68 34.09
CA ALA A 89 51.24 -20.41 34.86
C ALA A 89 50.26 -19.52 34.08
N ALA A 90 50.74 -18.49 33.39
CA ALA A 90 49.91 -17.62 32.56
C ALA A 90 49.29 -18.38 31.37
N ASP A 91 50.07 -19.24 30.69
CA ASP A 91 49.57 -20.08 29.60
C ASP A 91 48.53 -21.09 30.09
N GLU A 92 48.72 -21.69 31.28
CA GLU A 92 47.75 -22.62 31.90
C GLU A 92 46.44 -21.92 32.28
N ILE A 93 46.52 -20.72 32.88
CA ILE A 93 45.34 -19.91 33.22
C ILE A 93 44.56 -19.55 31.95
N ARG A 94 45.26 -19.18 30.86
CA ARG A 94 44.61 -18.88 29.58
C ARG A 94 43.91 -20.13 29.03
N LEU A 95 44.60 -21.27 29.02
CA LEU A 95 44.04 -22.53 28.53
C LEU A 95 42.83 -22.96 29.36
N GLN A 96 42.89 -22.83 30.68
CA GLN A 96 41.75 -23.09 31.56
C GLN A 96 40.56 -22.20 31.21
N ALA A 97 40.77 -20.90 31.04
CA ALA A 97 39.70 -19.97 30.68
C ALA A 97 39.06 -20.29 29.32
N GLU A 98 39.87 -20.68 28.33
CA GLU A 98 39.39 -21.15 27.01
C GLU A 98 38.52 -22.41 27.16
N LYS A 99 38.97 -23.39 27.95
CA LYS A 99 38.24 -24.64 28.18
C LYS A 99 36.96 -24.45 28.99
N GLU A 100 36.97 -23.57 29.99
CA GLU A 100 35.75 -23.22 30.73
C GLU A 100 34.73 -22.50 29.83
N ALA A 101 35.19 -21.67 28.89
CA ALA A 101 34.30 -21.06 27.91
C ALA A 101 33.69 -22.10 26.96
N GLU A 102 34.49 -23.06 26.49
CA GLU A 102 34.04 -24.18 25.65
C GLU A 102 33.02 -25.05 26.39
N ILE A 103 33.27 -25.38 27.67
CA ILE A 103 32.34 -26.13 28.52
C ILE A 103 31.00 -25.39 28.63
N ARG A 104 31.00 -24.09 28.95
CA ARG A 104 29.76 -23.30 29.05
C ARG A 104 28.95 -23.28 27.73
N GLN A 105 29.64 -23.20 26.59
CA GLN A 105 28.99 -23.26 25.28
C GLN A 105 28.33 -24.62 25.04
N ILE A 106 29.04 -25.71 25.36
CA ILE A 106 28.52 -27.07 25.21
C ILE A 106 27.35 -27.32 26.16
N GLU A 107 27.44 -26.89 27.43
CA GLU A 107 26.35 -26.98 28.41
C GLU A 107 25.09 -26.27 27.92
N THR A 108 25.24 -25.03 27.43
CA THR A 108 24.12 -24.27 26.84
C THR A 108 23.51 -25.03 25.66
N LYS A 109 24.34 -25.65 24.81
CA LYS A 109 23.84 -26.41 23.66
C LYS A 109 23.12 -27.69 24.09
N ILE A 110 23.59 -28.36 25.15
CA ILE A 110 22.92 -29.52 25.73
C ILE A 110 21.54 -29.14 26.24
N GLU A 111 21.42 -28.03 26.99
CA GLU A 111 20.13 -27.54 27.48
C GLU A 111 19.15 -27.23 26.34
N GLN A 112 19.62 -26.55 25.29
CA GLN A 112 18.80 -26.28 24.11
C GLN A 112 18.29 -27.57 23.45
N LEU A 113 19.18 -28.53 23.21
CA LEU A 113 18.82 -29.81 22.59
C LEU A 113 17.87 -30.64 23.48
N GLN A 114 18.02 -30.56 24.80
CA GLN A 114 17.09 -31.21 25.74
C GLN A 114 15.70 -30.58 25.66
N ASN A 115 15.62 -29.25 25.61
CA ASN A 115 14.35 -28.53 25.45
C ASN A 115 13.68 -28.86 24.11
N GLU A 116 14.43 -28.87 23.01
CA GLU A 116 13.95 -29.29 21.69
C GLU A 116 13.43 -30.74 21.71
N LYS A 117 14.17 -31.65 22.34
CA LYS A 117 13.76 -33.05 22.49
C LYS A 117 12.44 -33.18 23.26
N ILE A 118 12.28 -32.44 24.36
CA ILE A 118 11.04 -32.45 25.15
C ILE A 118 9.88 -31.87 24.33
N ALA A 119 10.10 -30.76 23.63
CA ALA A 119 9.09 -30.14 22.78
C ALA A 119 8.62 -31.09 21.65
N THR A 120 9.56 -31.72 20.96
CA THR A 120 9.25 -32.70 19.90
C THR A 120 8.56 -33.94 20.45
N LYS A 121 8.98 -34.45 21.62
CA LYS A 121 8.30 -35.59 22.27
C LYS A 121 6.86 -35.24 22.65
N ASN A 122 6.62 -34.05 23.17
CA ASN A 122 5.28 -33.58 23.49
C ASN A 122 4.41 -33.39 22.24
N ALA A 123 4.98 -32.85 21.16
CA ALA A 123 4.30 -32.73 19.87
C ALA A 123 3.94 -34.10 19.31
N LEU A 124 4.87 -35.05 19.32
CA LEU A 124 4.65 -36.43 18.89
C LEU A 124 3.53 -37.08 19.72
N GLY A 125 3.55 -36.94 21.05
CA GLY A 125 2.50 -37.48 21.90
C GLY A 125 1.10 -36.95 21.55
N ARG A 126 0.99 -35.66 21.21
CA ARG A 126 -0.28 -35.09 20.70
C ARG A 126 -0.66 -35.68 19.34
N MET A 127 0.28 -35.79 18.41
CA MET A 127 0.02 -36.34 17.07
C MET A 127 -0.36 -37.82 17.11
N MET A 128 0.23 -38.61 18.01
CA MET A 128 -0.12 -40.02 18.19
C MET A 128 -1.57 -40.22 18.64
N ALA A 129 -2.14 -39.29 19.42
CA ALA A 129 -3.55 -39.36 19.79
C ALA A 129 -4.46 -39.23 18.56
N TYR A 130 -4.12 -38.32 17.64
CA TYR A 130 -4.85 -38.17 16.37
C TYR A 130 -4.63 -39.37 15.44
N GLN A 131 -3.40 -39.86 15.34
CA GLN A 131 -3.10 -41.07 14.55
C GLN A 131 -3.94 -42.26 15.05
N LYS A 132 -3.91 -42.54 16.35
CA LYS A 132 -4.69 -43.64 16.95
C LYS A 132 -6.19 -43.48 16.71
N TYR A 133 -6.70 -42.25 16.82
CA TYR A 133 -8.08 -41.96 16.48
C TYR A 133 -8.40 -42.29 15.02
N LEU A 134 -7.58 -41.81 14.08
CA LEU A 134 -7.79 -42.07 12.64
C LEU A 134 -7.66 -43.57 12.30
N GLU A 135 -6.73 -44.28 12.92
CA GLU A 135 -6.62 -45.74 12.81
C GLU A 135 -7.91 -46.42 13.28
N THR A 136 -8.47 -46.00 14.43
CA THR A 136 -9.76 -46.52 14.92
C THR A 136 -10.90 -46.22 13.96
N VAL A 137 -10.91 -45.03 13.34
CA VAL A 137 -11.92 -44.67 12.34
C VAL A 137 -11.81 -45.58 11.11
N VAL A 138 -10.60 -45.86 10.63
CA VAL A 138 -10.36 -46.78 9.51
C VAL A 138 -10.76 -48.22 9.86
N GLU A 139 -10.52 -48.66 11.10
CA GLU A 139 -10.97 -49.99 11.57
C GLU A 139 -12.50 -50.14 11.56
N VAL A 140 -13.23 -49.06 11.85
CA VAL A 140 -14.70 -49.07 11.87
C VAL A 140 -15.30 -48.81 10.48
N ALA A 141 -14.66 -47.96 9.68
CA ALA A 141 -15.12 -47.58 8.35
C ALA A 141 -14.46 -48.47 7.29
N GLU A 142 -15.14 -49.55 6.92
CA GLU A 142 -14.67 -50.54 5.92
C GLU A 142 -14.37 -49.95 4.53
N GLU A 143 -14.79 -48.71 4.25
CA GLU A 143 -14.57 -48.00 2.99
C GLU A 143 -13.11 -47.52 2.79
N TYR A 144 -12.33 -47.39 3.86
CA TYR A 144 -10.95 -46.90 3.82
C TYR A 144 -10.00 -47.99 4.28
N HIS A 145 -8.88 -48.17 3.56
CA HIS A 145 -7.89 -49.21 3.90
C HIS A 145 -6.72 -48.63 4.69
N GLU A 146 -6.36 -47.38 4.41
CA GLU A 146 -5.34 -46.63 5.13
C GLU A 146 -5.86 -45.28 5.62
N VAL A 147 -5.25 -44.74 6.68
CA VAL A 147 -5.51 -43.36 7.16
C VAL A 147 -5.30 -42.33 6.05
N ASN A 148 -4.33 -42.56 5.16
CA ASN A 148 -4.07 -41.67 4.03
C ASN A 148 -5.23 -41.63 3.04
N ASP A 149 -5.95 -42.73 2.82
CA ASP A 149 -7.11 -42.77 1.94
C ASP A 149 -8.22 -41.85 2.46
N LEU A 150 -8.47 -41.93 3.78
CA LEU A 150 -9.43 -41.09 4.48
C LEU A 150 -9.03 -39.60 4.38
N LEU A 151 -7.76 -39.27 4.60
CA LEU A 151 -7.27 -37.90 4.52
C LEU A 151 -7.36 -37.33 3.09
N LEU A 152 -7.02 -38.13 2.08
CA LEU A 152 -7.13 -37.72 0.67
C LEU A 152 -8.59 -37.49 0.28
N ARG A 153 -9.48 -38.38 0.71
CA ARG A 153 -10.92 -38.23 0.51
C ARG A 153 -11.45 -36.98 1.19
N TYR A 154 -11.07 -36.75 2.45
CA TYR A 154 -11.43 -35.54 3.18
C TYR A 154 -10.94 -34.29 2.46
N SER A 155 -9.69 -34.26 2.00
CA SER A 155 -9.12 -33.13 1.26
C SER A 155 -9.88 -32.85 -0.03
N THR A 156 -10.24 -33.89 -0.78
CA THR A 156 -11.03 -33.74 -2.01
C THR A 156 -12.44 -33.24 -1.71
N LEU A 157 -13.10 -33.78 -0.67
CA LEU A 157 -14.41 -33.32 -0.24
C LEU A 157 -14.39 -31.86 0.23
N LEU A 158 -13.33 -31.45 0.94
CA LEU A 158 -13.17 -30.07 1.38
C LEU A 158 -13.00 -29.13 0.18
N SER A 159 -12.13 -29.46 -0.77
CA SER A 159 -11.92 -28.68 -2.00
C SER A 159 -13.21 -28.57 -2.81
N THR A 160 -13.89 -29.69 -3.06
CA THR A 160 -15.16 -29.68 -3.80
C THR A 160 -16.26 -28.93 -3.06
N ASN A 161 -16.30 -28.96 -1.73
CA ASN A 161 -17.25 -28.15 -0.96
C ASN A 161 -16.98 -26.66 -1.09
N GLU A 162 -15.71 -26.25 -1.07
CA GLU A 162 -15.30 -24.87 -1.30
C GLU A 162 -15.70 -24.40 -2.70
N ASP A 163 -15.40 -25.18 -3.73
CA ASP A 163 -15.79 -24.90 -5.12
C ASP A 163 -17.32 -24.76 -5.26
N LEU A 164 -18.08 -25.68 -4.65
CA LEU A 164 -19.55 -25.64 -4.68
C LEU A 164 -20.10 -24.42 -3.95
N ARG A 165 -19.51 -24.02 -2.81
CA ARG A 165 -19.92 -22.81 -2.08
C ARG A 165 -19.69 -21.57 -2.93
N THR A 166 -18.52 -21.44 -3.53
CA THR A 166 -18.20 -20.32 -4.43
C THR A 166 -19.14 -20.29 -5.63
N HIS A 167 -19.44 -21.45 -6.23
CA HIS A 167 -20.38 -21.52 -7.35
C HIS A 167 -21.81 -21.13 -6.95
N VAL A 168 -22.26 -21.54 -5.75
CA VAL A 168 -23.57 -21.13 -5.22
C VAL A 168 -23.61 -19.62 -5.01
N GLU A 169 -22.57 -19.03 -4.42
CA GLU A 169 -22.46 -17.58 -4.22
C GLU A 169 -22.52 -16.81 -5.55
N GLN A 170 -21.76 -17.26 -6.56
CA GLN A 170 -21.81 -16.67 -7.90
C GLN A 170 -23.20 -16.81 -8.55
N CYS A 171 -23.85 -17.96 -8.40
CA CYS A 171 -25.21 -18.16 -8.90
C CYS A 171 -26.21 -17.23 -8.20
N THR A 172 -26.10 -17.05 -6.89
CA THR A 172 -26.98 -16.13 -6.16
C THR A 172 -26.78 -14.69 -6.63
N ASP A 173 -25.53 -14.26 -6.82
CA ASP A 173 -25.21 -12.91 -7.32
C ASP A 173 -25.80 -12.69 -8.72
N THR A 174 -25.64 -13.67 -9.62
CA THR A 174 -26.22 -13.57 -10.98
C THR A 174 -27.75 -13.53 -10.97
N ILE A 175 -28.40 -14.30 -10.10
CA ILE A 175 -29.86 -14.27 -9.93
C ILE A 175 -30.31 -12.92 -9.40
N GLU A 176 -29.60 -12.34 -8.43
CA GLU A 176 -29.91 -11.02 -7.89
C GLU A 176 -29.74 -9.92 -8.93
N ALA A 177 -28.67 -9.97 -9.72
CA ALA A 177 -28.43 -9.05 -10.82
C ALA A 177 -29.55 -9.13 -11.88
N LEU A 178 -29.92 -10.34 -12.32
CA LEU A 178 -31.01 -10.55 -13.28
C LEU A 178 -32.37 -10.11 -12.73
N ARG A 179 -32.62 -10.32 -11.43
CA ARG A 179 -33.85 -9.82 -10.78
C ARG A 179 -33.87 -8.29 -10.77
N ALA A 180 -32.74 -7.63 -10.49
CA ALA A 180 -32.64 -6.18 -10.53
C ALA A 180 -32.87 -5.64 -11.95
N GLU A 181 -32.27 -6.26 -12.97
CA GLU A 181 -32.45 -5.90 -14.38
C GLU A 181 -33.91 -6.10 -14.86
N LEU A 182 -34.54 -7.20 -14.46
CA LEU A 182 -35.95 -7.43 -14.76
C LEU A 182 -36.84 -6.38 -14.10
N GLN A 183 -36.55 -6.00 -12.84
CA GLN A 183 -37.31 -4.95 -12.15
C GLN A 183 -37.15 -3.57 -12.80
N THR A 184 -35.95 -3.21 -13.28
CA THR A 184 -35.75 -1.96 -14.02
C THR A 184 -36.47 -1.99 -15.36
N TYR A 185 -36.42 -3.10 -16.10
CA TYR A 185 -37.15 -3.29 -17.33
C TYR A 185 -38.67 -3.14 -17.14
N TYR A 186 -39.26 -3.80 -16.13
CA TYR A 186 -40.68 -3.67 -15.83
C TYR A 186 -41.08 -2.24 -15.50
N LYS A 187 -40.29 -1.52 -14.69
CA LYS A 187 -40.55 -0.11 -14.40
C LYS A 187 -40.51 0.76 -15.65
N SER A 188 -39.54 0.52 -16.53
CA SER A 188 -39.42 1.24 -17.81
C SER A 188 -40.62 0.97 -18.71
N ALA A 189 -40.99 -0.30 -18.88
CA ALA A 189 -42.13 -0.69 -19.72
C ALA A 189 -43.46 -0.15 -19.20
N ILE A 190 -43.69 -0.17 -17.88
CA ILE A 190 -44.89 0.45 -17.27
C ILE A 190 -44.91 1.95 -17.53
N SER A 191 -43.78 2.62 -17.39
CA SER A 191 -43.68 4.07 -17.65
C SER A 191 -43.95 4.38 -19.12
N GLU A 192 -43.46 3.56 -20.04
CA GLU A 192 -43.72 3.67 -21.47
C GLU A 192 -45.21 3.45 -21.80
N ILE A 193 -45.84 2.43 -21.22
CA ILE A 193 -47.27 2.18 -21.37
C ILE A 193 -48.09 3.40 -20.90
N LEU A 194 -47.76 3.98 -19.75
CA LEU A 194 -48.43 5.18 -19.23
C LEU A 194 -48.26 6.38 -20.17
N ASN A 195 -47.07 6.56 -20.74
CA ASN A 195 -46.81 7.63 -21.71
C ASN A 195 -47.65 7.42 -22.98
N LEU A 196 -47.68 6.21 -23.53
CA LEU A 196 -48.48 5.88 -24.71
C LEU A 196 -49.98 6.02 -24.44
N GLU A 197 -50.44 5.64 -23.24
CA GLU A 197 -51.84 5.80 -22.85
C GLU A 197 -52.21 7.29 -22.77
N ASN A 198 -51.34 8.12 -22.21
CA ASN A 198 -51.50 9.57 -22.22
C ASN A 198 -51.57 10.12 -23.66
N ASP A 199 -50.67 9.70 -24.56
CA ASP A 199 -50.70 10.12 -25.97
C ASP A 199 -52.00 9.72 -26.67
N VAL A 200 -52.50 8.50 -26.43
CA VAL A 200 -53.80 8.03 -26.94
C VAL A 200 -54.95 8.89 -26.41
N THR A 201 -54.94 9.27 -25.13
CA THR A 201 -55.98 10.14 -24.58
C THR A 201 -55.96 11.54 -25.22
N LEU A 202 -54.77 12.12 -25.42
CA LEU A 202 -54.61 13.41 -26.10
C LEU A 202 -55.09 13.36 -27.54
N ALA A 203 -54.73 12.30 -28.27
CA ALA A 203 -55.18 12.06 -29.64
C ALA A 203 -56.72 11.91 -29.72
N LYS A 204 -57.32 11.16 -28.80
CA LYS A 204 -58.79 11.02 -28.70
C LYS A 204 -59.48 12.35 -28.43
N GLN A 205 -58.95 13.16 -27.51
CA GLN A 205 -59.50 14.50 -27.23
C GLN A 205 -59.38 15.44 -28.44
N ALA A 206 -58.28 15.38 -29.18
CA ALA A 206 -58.11 16.14 -30.42
C ALA A 206 -59.09 15.68 -31.51
N TYR A 207 -59.27 14.37 -31.65
CA TYR A 207 -60.23 13.79 -32.59
C TYR A 207 -61.68 14.20 -32.28
N GLU A 208 -62.12 14.08 -31.03
CA GLU A 208 -63.50 14.46 -30.65
C GLU A 208 -63.75 15.96 -30.84
N ARG A 209 -62.74 16.82 -30.57
CA ARG A 209 -62.83 18.25 -30.90
C ARG A 209 -63.04 18.48 -32.39
N LYS A 210 -62.22 17.84 -33.24
CA LYS A 210 -62.33 17.98 -34.70
C LYS A 210 -63.65 17.44 -35.23
N LYS A 211 -64.10 16.30 -34.72
CA LYS A 211 -65.41 15.72 -35.05
C LYS A 211 -66.57 16.66 -34.69
N HIS A 212 -66.51 17.28 -33.52
CA HIS A 212 -67.51 18.27 -33.12
C HIS A 212 -67.51 19.50 -34.03
N GLU A 213 -66.33 20.06 -34.32
CA GLU A 213 -66.17 21.18 -35.26
C GLU A 213 -66.73 20.85 -36.65
N THR A 214 -66.45 19.65 -37.17
CA THR A 214 -66.97 19.19 -38.47
C THR A 214 -68.50 19.11 -38.44
N ALA A 215 -69.10 18.51 -37.41
CA ALA A 215 -70.55 18.41 -37.28
C ALA A 215 -71.23 19.79 -37.20
N GLU A 216 -70.61 20.77 -36.51
CA GLU A 216 -71.11 22.15 -36.50
C GLU A 216 -71.06 22.79 -37.89
N MET A 217 -69.97 22.56 -38.64
CA MET A 217 -69.82 23.09 -40.00
C MET A 217 -70.81 22.44 -40.97
N GLU A 218 -71.05 21.14 -40.86
CA GLU A 218 -72.09 20.42 -41.63
C GLU A 218 -73.47 21.01 -41.37
N LYS A 219 -73.84 21.22 -40.10
CA LYS A 219 -75.13 21.86 -39.76
C LYS A 219 -75.27 23.28 -40.33
N LYS A 220 -74.19 24.07 -40.31
CA LYS A 220 -74.18 25.40 -40.94
C LYS A 220 -74.35 25.29 -42.45
N MET A 221 -73.67 24.34 -43.09
CA MET A 221 -73.78 24.08 -44.53
C MET A 221 -75.21 23.67 -44.91
N ASP A 222 -75.82 22.74 -44.18
CA ASP A 222 -77.20 22.32 -44.39
C ASP A 222 -78.19 23.48 -44.27
N SER A 223 -78.02 24.33 -43.26
CA SER A 223 -78.84 25.54 -43.10
C SER A 223 -78.70 26.48 -44.31
N ILE A 224 -77.47 26.73 -44.78
CA ILE A 224 -77.21 27.55 -45.97
C ILE A 224 -77.84 26.92 -47.21
N LEU A 225 -77.71 25.61 -47.38
CA LEU A 225 -78.30 24.86 -48.49
C LEU A 225 -79.83 24.92 -48.46
N GLN A 226 -80.46 24.75 -47.30
CA GLN A 226 -81.91 24.88 -47.13
C GLN A 226 -82.39 26.29 -47.47
N ILE A 227 -81.70 27.32 -46.98
CA ILE A 227 -82.02 28.72 -47.32
C ILE A 227 -81.87 28.97 -48.82
N SER A 228 -80.81 28.45 -49.43
CA SER A 228 -80.56 28.57 -50.87
C SER A 228 -81.63 27.85 -51.70
N ALA A 229 -82.02 26.63 -51.30
CA ALA A 229 -83.08 25.86 -51.94
C ALA A 229 -84.44 26.56 -51.83
N ALA A 230 -84.78 27.10 -50.65
CA ALA A 230 -86.00 27.87 -50.44
C ALA A 230 -86.03 29.13 -51.31
N LYS A 231 -84.92 29.89 -51.37
CA LYS A 231 -84.79 31.06 -52.27
C LYS A 231 -84.91 30.66 -53.75
N THR A 232 -84.32 29.53 -54.14
CA THR A 232 -84.39 29.01 -55.50
C THR A 232 -85.81 28.59 -55.86
N LEU A 233 -86.54 27.96 -54.93
CA LEU A 233 -87.95 27.58 -55.10
C LEU A 233 -88.83 28.83 -55.26
N VAL A 234 -88.71 29.82 -54.37
CA VAL A 234 -89.46 31.08 -54.45
C VAL A 234 -89.19 31.78 -55.78
N ARG A 235 -87.92 31.84 -56.21
CA ARG A 235 -87.55 32.34 -57.53
C ARG A 235 -88.26 31.57 -58.64
N GLY A 236 -88.23 30.24 -58.61
CA GLY A 236 -88.91 29.39 -59.60
C GLY A 236 -90.42 29.61 -59.64
N GLN A 237 -91.08 29.71 -58.48
CA GLN A 237 -92.51 30.01 -58.35
C GLN A 237 -92.86 31.39 -58.92
N ALA A 238 -92.05 32.41 -58.63
CA ALA A 238 -92.24 33.75 -59.19
C ALA A 238 -92.10 33.75 -60.72
N CYS A 239 -91.11 33.03 -61.27
CA CYS A 239 -90.95 32.87 -62.72
C CYS A 239 -92.16 32.18 -63.35
N MET A 240 -92.62 31.06 -62.79
CA MET A 240 -93.80 30.34 -63.31
C MET A 240 -95.09 31.17 -63.20
N ALA A 241 -95.26 31.96 -62.13
CA ALA A 241 -96.42 32.83 -61.98
C ALA A 241 -96.41 33.95 -63.05
N ALA A 242 -95.24 34.54 -63.32
CA ALA A 242 -95.05 35.49 -64.41
C ALA A 242 -95.38 34.86 -65.77
N GLU A 243 -94.86 33.66 -66.05
CA GLU A 243 -95.13 32.91 -67.28
C GLU A 243 -96.62 32.61 -67.45
N ASN A 244 -97.29 32.14 -66.38
CA ASN A 244 -98.72 31.85 -66.40
C ASN A 244 -99.57 33.10 -66.62
N LEU A 245 -99.27 34.21 -65.93
CA LEU A 245 -99.97 35.48 -66.12
C LEU A 245 -99.78 36.02 -67.54
N PHE A 246 -98.55 35.98 -68.05
CA PHE A 246 -98.22 36.39 -69.41
C PHE A 246 -98.94 35.52 -70.45
N GLY A 247 -98.96 34.20 -70.27
CA GLY A 247 -99.71 33.28 -71.13
C GLY A 247 -101.21 33.60 -71.16
N ARG A 248 -101.81 33.94 -70.01
CA ARG A 248 -103.22 34.37 -69.94
C ARG A 248 -103.47 35.70 -70.65
N VAL A 249 -102.56 36.65 -70.50
CA VAL A 249 -102.63 37.94 -71.23
C VAL A 249 -102.52 37.70 -72.73
N CYS A 250 -101.56 36.89 -73.18
CA CYS A 250 -101.38 36.54 -74.58
C CYS A 250 -102.63 35.86 -75.17
N HIS A 251 -103.33 35.04 -74.38
CA HIS A 251 -104.55 34.36 -74.84
C HIS A 251 -105.77 35.29 -74.93
N ASN A 252 -105.91 36.22 -73.97
CA ASN A 252 -107.10 37.08 -73.88
C ASN A 252 -106.95 38.43 -74.59
N SER A 253 -105.72 38.81 -74.94
CA SER A 253 -105.47 40.04 -75.68
C SER A 253 -105.78 39.85 -77.16
N ARG A 254 -106.42 40.86 -77.77
CA ARG A 254 -106.61 40.92 -79.23
C ARG A 254 -105.34 41.34 -79.99
N ILE A 255 -104.27 41.67 -79.27
CA ILE A 255 -102.95 42.05 -79.81
C ILE A 255 -101.99 40.88 -79.61
N ASN A 256 -101.26 40.52 -80.67
CA ASN A 256 -100.21 39.51 -80.57
C ASN A 256 -99.03 40.06 -79.77
N HIS A 257 -98.69 39.38 -78.68
CA HIS A 257 -97.52 39.69 -77.85
C HIS A 257 -96.32 38.83 -78.28
N VAL A 258 -95.12 39.42 -78.28
CA VAL A 258 -93.89 38.71 -78.65
C VAL A 258 -93.53 37.69 -77.54
N PRO A 259 -93.17 36.44 -77.88
CA PRO A 259 -92.72 35.46 -76.89
C PRO A 259 -91.53 36.01 -76.10
N GLN A 260 -91.68 36.06 -74.78
CA GLN A 260 -90.66 36.61 -73.90
C GLN A 260 -90.18 35.52 -72.94
N SER A 261 -88.87 35.34 -72.82
CA SER A 261 -88.27 34.32 -71.94
C SER A 261 -87.89 34.87 -70.56
N SER A 262 -87.78 36.19 -70.41
CA SER A 262 -87.48 36.81 -69.11
C SER A 262 -88.76 37.07 -68.31
N PRO A 263 -88.89 36.53 -67.08
CA PRO A 263 -90.06 36.74 -66.22
C PRO A 263 -90.37 38.21 -65.93
N LEU A 264 -89.35 39.05 -65.79
CA LEU A 264 -89.55 40.49 -65.56
C LEU A 264 -90.22 41.14 -66.77
N ARG A 265 -89.72 40.82 -67.97
CA ARG A 265 -90.27 41.35 -69.21
C ARG A 265 -91.67 40.81 -69.52
N GLN A 266 -91.96 39.58 -69.11
CA GLN A 266 -93.32 39.02 -69.15
C GLN A 266 -94.28 39.82 -68.26
N LEU A 267 -93.85 40.15 -67.03
CA LEU A 267 -94.64 40.95 -66.10
C LEU A 267 -94.83 42.40 -66.56
N ASP A 268 -93.85 43.01 -67.24
CA ASP A 268 -94.00 44.33 -67.86
C ASP A 268 -95.21 44.33 -68.82
N VAL A 269 -95.27 43.35 -69.73
CA VAL A 269 -96.38 43.21 -70.69
C VAL A 269 -97.72 42.93 -69.99
N VAL A 270 -97.71 42.09 -68.94
CA VAL A 270 -98.91 41.87 -68.12
C VAL A 270 -99.37 43.17 -67.45
N GLY A 271 -98.44 43.97 -66.94
CA GLY A 271 -98.69 45.26 -66.31
C GLY A 271 -99.33 46.25 -67.29
N ASP A 272 -98.77 46.37 -68.50
CA ASP A 272 -99.30 47.23 -69.57
C ASP A 272 -100.73 46.81 -69.92
N TYR A 273 -100.96 45.52 -70.17
CA TYR A 273 -102.30 45.00 -70.49
C TYR A 273 -103.33 45.25 -69.37
N VAL A 274 -102.95 45.04 -68.10
CA VAL A 274 -103.84 45.29 -66.95
C VAL A 274 -104.11 46.79 -66.77
N SER A 275 -103.13 47.64 -67.03
CA SER A 275 -103.28 49.10 -67.00
C SER A 275 -104.24 49.57 -68.10
N ASP A 276 -104.06 49.08 -69.33
CA ASP A 276 -104.91 49.41 -70.48
C ASP A 276 -106.35 48.95 -70.24
N THR A 277 -106.55 47.71 -69.80
CA THR A 277 -107.88 47.19 -69.46
C THR A 277 -108.54 47.97 -68.32
N ASN A 278 -107.79 48.38 -67.29
CA ASN A 278 -108.33 49.25 -66.23
C ASN A 278 -108.67 50.66 -66.74
N ALA A 279 -107.87 51.23 -67.64
CA ALA A 279 -108.16 52.52 -68.26
C ALA A 279 -109.45 52.43 -69.09
N ILE A 280 -109.62 51.34 -69.85
CA ILE A 280 -110.84 51.02 -70.59
C ILE A 280 -112.05 50.89 -69.64
N ILE A 281 -111.94 50.12 -68.56
CA ILE A 281 -113.02 49.96 -67.57
C ILE A 281 -113.39 51.30 -66.92
N LYS A 282 -112.40 52.14 -66.57
CA LYS A 282 -112.64 53.48 -66.04
C LYS A 282 -113.33 54.38 -67.07
N ALA A 283 -112.92 54.33 -68.33
CA ALA A 283 -113.56 55.10 -69.40
C ALA A 283 -115.01 54.64 -69.67
N VAL A 284 -115.31 53.35 -69.59
CA VAL A 284 -116.68 52.81 -69.65
C VAL A 284 -117.52 53.26 -68.44
N LYS A 285 -116.96 53.23 -67.23
CA LYS A 285 -117.65 53.70 -66.01
C LYS A 285 -117.89 55.21 -66.00
N ALA A 286 -117.00 55.99 -66.60
CA ALA A 286 -117.15 57.44 -66.79
C ALA A 286 -118.11 57.81 -67.94
N GLY A 287 -118.69 56.81 -68.65
CA GLY A 287 -119.66 57.01 -69.72
C GLY A 287 -119.05 57.42 -71.08
N ALA A 288 -117.72 57.41 -71.22
CA ALA A 288 -117.02 57.81 -72.43
C ALA A 288 -116.97 56.70 -73.51
N LEU A 289 -117.27 55.45 -73.15
CA LEU A 289 -117.32 54.29 -74.04
C LEU A 289 -118.60 53.47 -73.74
N LYS A 290 -119.35 53.08 -74.77
CA LYS A 290 -120.56 52.24 -74.62
C LYS A 290 -120.17 50.78 -74.43
N LYS A 291 -120.90 50.08 -73.56
CA LYS A 291 -120.59 48.69 -73.15
C LYS A 291 -120.55 47.70 -74.32
N ASP A 292 -121.23 48.02 -75.43
CA ASP A 292 -121.33 47.19 -76.62
C ASP A 292 -120.14 47.33 -77.60
N GLU A 293 -119.19 48.23 -77.34
CA GLU A 293 -118.01 48.44 -78.21
C GLU A 293 -116.70 47.89 -77.63
N VAL A 294 -116.72 47.28 -76.43
CA VAL A 294 -115.50 47.12 -75.62
C VAL A 294 -115.16 45.68 -75.20
N PHE A 295 -116.08 44.71 -75.35
CA PHE A 295 -115.81 43.29 -75.04
C PHE A 295 -115.66 42.43 -76.29
#